data_AF-A0A7R9G5K0-F1
#
_entry.id   AF-A0A7R9G5K0-F1
#
_cell.length_a   1.000
_cell.length_b   1.000
_cell.length_c   1.000
_cell.angle_alpha   90.00
_cell.angle_beta   90.00
_cell.angle_gamma   90.00
#
_symmetry.space_group_name_H-M   'P 1'
#
loop_
_entity.id
_entity.type
_entity.pdbx_description
1 polymer ?
#
loop_
_entity_poly.entity_id
_entity_poly.type
_entity_poly.pdbx_seq_one_letter_code
_entity_poly.pdbx_strand_id
1 'polypeptide(L)'
;MHIAATLEQMTVLETVSEDTLVFLQVHKRIWPTSQRDALFWSHMRKVPNNKDQDGQDIWIVCNHSTDDPDFPANTGKCVRVYLTVCLVCQTFIDPPKDGAKITRENLTCKISYCSVVNPGGWAPASVLRAVYKREYPKFLKRFTAYVIEQCKDKPINF
;
A
#
# COMPACT_ATOMS: atom_id res chain seq x y z
N MET A 1 -8.25 -9.38 -9.83
CA MET A 1 -7.56 -8.86 -8.62
C MET A 1 -8.25 -7.56 -8.20
N HIS A 2 -9.30 -7.62 -7.37
CA HIS A 2 -10.13 -6.46 -6.95
C HIS A 2 -9.88 -6.05 -5.49
N ILE A 3 -8.62 -5.91 -5.09
CA ILE A 3 -8.27 -5.55 -3.70
C ILE A 3 -8.42 -4.03 -3.49
N ALA A 4 -8.17 -3.22 -4.52
CA ALA A 4 -8.32 -1.77 -4.48
C ALA A 4 -9.71 -1.36 -5.00
N ALA A 5 -10.65 -1.12 -4.07
CA ALA A 5 -12.02 -0.71 -4.41
C ALA A 5 -12.11 0.66 -5.12
N THR A 6 -11.02 1.45 -5.04
CA THR A 6 -10.89 2.82 -5.55
C THR A 6 -10.20 2.90 -6.91
N LEU A 7 -9.66 1.80 -7.45
CA LEU A 7 -8.97 1.78 -8.73
C LEU A 7 -9.91 1.46 -9.89
N GLU A 8 -9.67 2.13 -11.01
CA GLU A 8 -10.32 1.91 -12.30
C GLU A 8 -9.33 1.26 -13.27
N GLN A 9 -8.10 1.78 -13.33
CA GLN A 9 -7.02 1.23 -14.13
C GLN A 9 -5.69 1.30 -13.37
N MET A 10 -4.82 0.32 -13.61
CA MET A 10 -3.44 0.27 -13.11
C MET A 10 -2.55 -0.21 -14.25
N THR A 11 -1.50 0.54 -14.53
CA THR A 11 -0.48 0.22 -15.55
C THR A 11 0.89 0.28 -14.90
N VAL A 12 1.71 -0.75 -15.12
CA VAL A 12 3.14 -0.71 -14.81
C VAL A 12 3.83 -0.02 -15.98
N LEU A 13 4.46 1.13 -15.74
CA LEU A 13 5.17 1.89 -16.76
C LEU A 13 6.63 1.44 -16.89
N GLU A 14 7.26 1.13 -15.77
CA GLU A 14 8.68 0.79 -15.72
C GLU A 14 8.96 -0.21 -14.59
N THR A 15 9.90 -1.12 -14.85
CA THR A 15 10.56 -1.95 -13.83
C THR A 15 11.97 -1.40 -13.63
N VAL A 16 12.18 -0.61 -12.58
CA VAL A 16 13.47 0.04 -12.29
C VAL A 16 14.46 -0.99 -11.70
N SER A 17 13.95 -1.86 -10.82
CA SER A 17 14.69 -2.97 -10.20
C SER A 17 13.70 -4.05 -9.75
N GLU A 18 14.20 -5.18 -9.24
CA GLU A 18 13.36 -6.27 -8.73
C GLU A 18 12.40 -5.84 -7.61
N ASP A 19 12.76 -4.79 -6.88
CA ASP A 19 12.04 -4.27 -5.73
C ASP A 19 11.38 -2.90 -5.99
N THR A 20 11.52 -2.34 -7.20
CA THR A 20 11.02 -1.00 -7.55
C THR A 20 10.33 -0.97 -8.90
N LEU A 21 9.06 -0.57 -8.88
CA LEU A 21 8.22 -0.42 -10.08
C LEU A 21 7.62 0.99 -10.16
N VAL A 22 7.42 1.51 -11.36
CA VAL A 22 6.68 2.75 -11.61
C VAL A 22 5.27 2.43 -12.08
N PHE A 23 4.28 3.04 -11.45
CA PHE A 23 2.86 2.83 -11.73
C PHE A 23 2.17 4.11 -12.18
N LEU A 24 1.31 3.97 -13.19
CA LEU A 24 0.24 4.92 -13.49
C LEU A 24 -1.11 4.30 -13.11
N GLN A 25 -1.84 4.97 -12.22
CA GLN A 25 -3.14 4.51 -11.74
C GLN A 25 -4.22 5.54 -12.03
N VAL A 26 -5.35 5.10 -12.54
CA VAL A 26 -6.57 5.91 -12.66
C VAL A 26 -7.54 5.45 -11.59
N HIS A 27 -8.04 6.42 -10.81
CA HIS A 27 -8.98 6.19 -9.72
C HIS A 27 -10.41 6.41 -10.16
N LYS A 28 -11.32 5.65 -9.56
CA LYS A 28 -12.76 5.86 -9.73
C LYS A 28 -13.13 7.29 -9.36
N ARG A 29 -13.93 7.93 -10.21
CA ARG A 29 -14.37 9.31 -9.99
C ARG A 29 -15.20 9.45 -8.71
N ILE A 30 -14.88 10.44 -7.89
CA ILE A 30 -15.68 10.85 -6.73
C ILE A 30 -16.42 12.13 -7.10
N TRP A 31 -17.73 12.03 -7.32
CA TRP A 31 -18.57 13.20 -7.62
C TRP A 31 -18.60 14.17 -6.41
N PRO A 32 -18.58 15.50 -6.60
CA PRO A 32 -18.69 16.26 -7.86
C PRO A 32 -17.37 16.50 -8.60
N THR A 33 -16.27 15.97 -8.07
CA THR A 33 -14.94 16.33 -8.51
C THR A 33 -14.50 15.59 -9.79
N SER A 34 -13.45 16.05 -10.47
CA SER A 34 -12.87 15.41 -11.67
C SER A 34 -12.40 13.97 -11.45
N GLN A 35 -12.01 13.24 -12.49
CA GLN A 35 -11.32 11.95 -12.27
C GLN A 35 -9.89 12.21 -11.79
N ARG A 36 -9.27 11.24 -11.11
CA ARG A 36 -7.91 11.36 -10.59
C ARG A 36 -7.02 10.29 -11.17
N ASP A 37 -5.80 10.66 -11.51
CA ASP A 37 -4.70 9.74 -11.77
C ASP A 37 -3.58 9.93 -10.75
N ALA A 38 -2.74 8.92 -10.57
CA ALA A 38 -1.56 8.96 -9.74
C ALA A 38 -0.40 8.28 -10.47
N LEU A 39 0.73 9.00 -10.58
CA LEU A 39 1.99 8.49 -11.09
C LEU A 39 2.96 8.41 -9.91
N PHE A 40 3.48 7.22 -9.62
CA PHE A 40 4.36 7.00 -8.47
C PHE A 40 5.24 5.77 -8.67
N TRP A 41 6.42 5.78 -8.04
CA TRP A 41 7.19 4.56 -7.85
C TRP A 41 6.73 3.86 -6.56
N SER A 42 6.81 2.54 -6.55
CA SER A 42 6.56 1.66 -5.42
C SER A 42 7.83 0.86 -5.16
N HIS A 43 8.42 1.04 -3.99
CA HIS A 43 9.64 0.37 -3.57
C HIS A 43 9.37 -0.51 -2.36
N MET A 44 9.77 -1.79 -2.43
CA MET A 44 9.72 -2.72 -1.31
C MET A 44 11.11 -2.93 -0.74
N ARG A 45 11.26 -2.88 0.58
CA ARG A 45 12.56 -3.10 1.22
C ARG A 45 12.44 -3.83 2.54
N LYS A 46 13.41 -4.70 2.78
CA LYS A 46 13.67 -5.34 4.08
C LYS A 46 14.73 -4.51 4.82
N VAL A 47 14.49 -4.19 6.09
CA VAL A 47 15.43 -3.45 6.92
C VAL A 47 15.61 -4.12 8.29
N PRO A 48 16.81 -4.08 8.90
CA PRO A 48 17.03 -4.62 10.23
C PRO A 48 16.15 -3.94 11.28
N ASN A 49 15.69 -4.72 12.28
CA ASN A 49 14.99 -4.16 13.42
C ASN A 49 15.98 -3.64 14.47
N ASN A 50 16.39 -2.38 14.33
CA ASN A 50 17.38 -1.77 15.24
C ASN A 50 16.96 -1.72 16.72
N LYS A 51 15.68 -1.93 17.04
CA LYS A 51 15.17 -1.95 18.42
C LYS A 51 15.15 -3.35 19.04
N ASP A 52 15.28 -4.39 18.21
CA ASP A 52 15.24 -5.79 18.61
C ASP A 52 16.11 -6.57 17.62
N GLN A 53 17.40 -6.67 17.93
CA GLN A 53 18.41 -7.27 17.04
C GLN A 53 18.19 -8.78 16.83
N ASP A 54 17.54 -9.45 17.78
CA ASP A 54 17.18 -10.86 17.68
C ASP A 54 15.79 -11.06 17.01
N GLY A 55 15.08 -9.96 16.76
CA GLY A 55 13.77 -9.93 16.13
C GLY A 55 13.82 -10.12 14.61
N GLN A 56 12.65 -10.32 14.01
CA GLN A 56 12.52 -10.37 12.56
C GLN A 56 12.79 -9.00 11.94
N ASP A 57 13.36 -9.01 10.74
CA ASP A 57 13.49 -7.81 9.91
C ASP A 57 12.12 -7.16 9.66
N ILE A 58 12.16 -5.84 9.45
CA ILE A 58 11.00 -5.04 9.15
C ILE A 58 10.83 -4.96 7.63
N TRP A 59 9.64 -5.26 7.14
CA TRP A 59 9.28 -5.10 5.74
C TRP A 59 8.58 -3.76 5.52
N ILE A 60 9.01 -3.03 4.51
CA ILE A 60 8.49 -1.70 4.16
C ILE A 60 8.10 -1.69 2.69
N VAL A 61 6.90 -1.21 2.38
CA VAL A 61 6.52 -0.79 1.03
C VAL A 61 6.27 0.71 1.06
N CYS A 62 6.98 1.46 0.24
CA CYS A 62 6.82 2.90 0.09
C CYS A 62 6.39 3.24 -1.34
N ASN A 63 5.32 4.00 -1.46
CA ASN A 63 4.83 4.54 -2.72
C ASN A 63 4.97 6.06 -2.66
N HIS A 64 5.65 6.65 -3.63
CA HIS A 64 5.86 8.09 -3.67
C HIS A 64 5.73 8.61 -5.09
N SER A 65 5.02 9.74 -5.23
CA SER A 65 4.80 10.35 -6.53
C SER A 65 6.09 10.71 -7.23
N THR A 66 6.06 10.58 -8.55
CA THR A 66 7.15 10.94 -9.45
C THR A 66 6.58 11.61 -10.68
N ASP A 67 7.47 12.23 -11.46
CA ASP A 67 7.15 12.85 -12.74
C ASP A 67 7.72 12.01 -13.89
N ASP A 68 7.04 12.08 -15.03
CA ASP A 68 7.44 11.45 -16.28
C ASP A 68 6.98 12.36 -17.45
N PRO A 69 7.89 12.81 -18.34
CA PRO A 69 7.53 13.65 -19.48
C PRO A 69 6.53 13.03 -20.46
N ASP A 70 6.50 11.70 -20.58
CA ASP A 70 5.56 10.98 -21.46
C ASP A 70 4.16 10.86 -20.82
N PHE A 71 4.07 11.05 -19.49
CA PHE A 71 2.83 11.02 -18.71
C PHE A 71 2.62 12.30 -17.89
N PRO A 72 2.56 13.48 -18.53
CA PRO A 72 2.49 14.76 -17.84
C PRO A 72 1.18 14.90 -17.05
N ALA A 73 1.32 15.53 -15.88
CA ALA A 73 0.21 15.77 -14.97
C ALA A 73 -0.92 16.60 -15.61
N ASN A 74 -2.16 16.31 -15.21
CA ASN A 74 -3.36 17.08 -15.58
C ASN A 74 -3.63 17.13 -17.09
N THR A 75 -3.22 16.11 -17.83
CA THR A 75 -3.62 15.93 -19.23
C THR A 75 -5.00 15.26 -19.34
N GLY A 76 -5.83 15.75 -20.27
CA GLY A 76 -7.17 15.22 -20.50
C GLY A 76 -8.17 15.54 -19.37
N LYS A 77 -8.88 14.52 -18.88
CA LYS A 77 -9.99 14.66 -17.90
C LYS A 77 -9.58 14.34 -16.45
N CYS A 78 -8.33 13.96 -16.23
CA CYS A 78 -7.81 13.58 -14.93
C CYS A 78 -7.05 14.74 -14.26
N VAL A 79 -7.14 14.80 -12.93
CA VAL A 79 -6.31 15.66 -12.08
C VAL A 79 -5.30 14.78 -11.35
N ARG A 80 -4.01 15.12 -11.42
CA ARG A 80 -2.91 14.35 -10.83
C ARG A 80 -2.94 14.45 -9.31
N VAL A 81 -3.01 13.31 -8.63
CA VAL A 81 -2.82 13.19 -7.19
C VAL A 81 -1.35 12.99 -6.90
N TYR A 82 -0.85 13.69 -5.87
CA TYR A 82 0.48 13.47 -5.32
C TYR A 82 0.37 12.74 -3.99
N LEU A 83 1.14 11.67 -3.82
CA LEU A 83 1.03 10.81 -2.65
C LEU A 83 2.39 10.41 -2.10
N THR A 84 2.41 10.19 -0.80
CA THR A 84 3.42 9.40 -0.10
C THR A 84 2.69 8.43 0.78
N VAL A 85 2.84 7.13 0.53
CA VAL A 85 2.17 6.07 1.27
C VAL A 85 3.20 5.06 1.72
N CYS A 86 3.15 4.68 2.99
CA CYS A 86 4.06 3.70 3.56
C CYS A 86 3.27 2.62 4.29
N LEU A 87 3.59 1.36 4.02
CA LEU A 87 3.13 0.20 4.76
C LEU A 87 4.35 -0.44 5.42
N VAL A 88 4.43 -0.37 6.74
CA VAL A 88 5.50 -0.97 7.54
C VAL A 88 4.93 -2.18 8.28
N CYS A 89 5.58 -3.33 8.13
CA CYS A 89 5.18 -4.60 8.73
C CYS A 89 6.29 -5.10 9.65
N GLN A 90 5.93 -5.34 10.91
CA GLN A 90 6.80 -5.94 11.92
C GLN A 90 6.23 -7.30 12.33
N THR A 91 7.03 -8.35 12.21
CA THR A 91 6.61 -9.72 12.57
C THR A 91 7.08 -10.05 13.99
N PHE A 92 6.14 -10.45 14.83
CA PHE A 92 6.39 -10.97 16.17
C PHE A 92 6.07 -12.47 16.18
N ILE A 93 6.92 -13.24 16.85
CA ILE A 93 6.78 -14.68 16.99
C ILE A 93 6.62 -14.97 18.48
N ASP A 94 5.49 -15.58 18.86
CA ASP A 94 5.29 -16.15 20.19
C ASP A 94 5.78 -17.60 20.19
N PRO A 95 6.97 -17.90 20.74
CA PRO A 95 7.60 -19.20 20.58
C PRO A 95 6.72 -20.32 21.16
N PRO A 96 6.47 -21.40 20.42
CA PRO A 96 5.69 -22.51 20.94
C PRO A 96 6.44 -23.21 22.09
N LYS A 97 5.67 -23.86 22.98
CA LYS A 97 6.22 -24.62 24.10
C LYS A 97 7.11 -25.77 23.61
N ASP A 98 8.12 -26.08 24.40
CA ASP A 98 8.98 -27.27 24.25
C ASP A 98 9.68 -27.38 22.89
N GLY A 99 9.90 -26.24 22.21
CA GLY A 99 10.61 -26.20 20.92
C GLY A 99 9.83 -26.79 19.75
N ALA A 100 8.50 -26.88 19.86
CA ALA A 100 7.67 -27.32 18.75
C ALA A 100 7.80 -26.40 17.51
N LYS A 101 7.32 -26.88 16.36
CA LYS A 101 7.41 -26.12 15.11
C LYS A 101 6.53 -24.86 15.19
N ILE A 102 7.07 -23.72 14.76
CA ILE A 102 6.32 -22.46 14.63
C ILE A 102 5.18 -22.64 13.62
N THR A 103 3.96 -22.30 14.03
CA THR A 103 2.78 -22.28 13.17
C THR A 103 2.25 -20.85 13.02
N ARG A 104 1.20 -20.64 12.20
CA ARG A 104 0.65 -19.31 11.94
C ARG A 104 -0.01 -18.69 13.17
N GLU A 105 -0.45 -19.52 14.10
CA GLU A 105 -1.03 -19.14 15.39
C GLU A 105 0.02 -18.47 16.31
N ASN A 106 1.30 -18.75 16.09
CA ASN A 106 2.41 -18.12 16.79
C ASN A 106 2.81 -16.76 16.19
N LEU A 107 2.25 -16.36 15.04
CA LEU A 107 2.70 -15.19 14.30
C LEU A 107 1.74 -14.02 14.46
N THR A 108 2.28 -12.85 14.77
CA THR A 108 1.56 -11.58 14.73
C THR A 108 2.30 -10.60 13.82
N CYS A 109 1.62 -10.07 12.81
CA CYS A 109 2.14 -8.96 11.99
C CYS A 109 1.52 -7.64 12.46
N LYS A 110 2.36 -6.76 13.01
CA LYS A 110 1.97 -5.40 13.36
C LYS A 110 2.18 -4.50 12.15
N ILE A 111 1.09 -3.91 11.68
CA ILE A 111 1.09 -3.03 10.51
C ILE A 111 1.01 -1.57 10.95
N SER A 112 1.91 -0.73 10.45
CA SER A 112 1.79 0.72 10.48
C SER A 112 1.56 1.23 9.06
N TYR A 113 0.38 1.80 8.81
CA TYR A 113 0.00 2.37 7.52
C TYR A 113 -0.07 3.89 7.63
N CYS A 114 0.73 4.59 6.84
CA CYS A 114 0.77 6.05 6.78
C CYS A 114 0.52 6.52 5.35
N SER A 115 -0.31 7.55 5.19
CA SER A 115 -0.56 8.14 3.88
C SER A 115 -0.69 9.65 3.98
N VAL A 116 0.02 10.34 3.09
CA VAL A 116 -0.11 11.77 2.83
C VAL A 116 -0.53 11.90 1.38
N VAL A 117 -1.69 12.53 1.14
CA VAL A 117 -2.29 12.62 -0.19
C VAL A 117 -2.67 14.08 -0.46
N ASN A 118 -2.06 14.65 -1.49
CA ASN A 118 -2.46 15.92 -2.08
C ASN A 118 -3.39 15.64 -3.27
N PRO A 119 -4.64 16.10 -3.26
CA PRO A 119 -5.60 15.84 -4.32
C PRO A 119 -5.28 16.55 -5.66
N GLY A 120 -4.23 17.39 -5.71
CA GLY A 120 -3.70 18.07 -6.90
C GLY A 120 -4.51 19.26 -7.39
N GLY A 121 -5.81 19.29 -7.09
CA GLY A 121 -6.71 20.37 -7.45
C GLY A 121 -7.89 20.46 -6.48
N TRP A 122 -8.89 21.26 -6.85
CA TRP A 122 -10.02 21.53 -5.98
C TRP A 122 -10.80 20.25 -5.62
N ALA A 123 -11.06 20.09 -4.32
CA ALA A 123 -11.94 19.07 -3.77
C ALA A 123 -12.52 19.56 -2.43
N PRO A 124 -13.82 19.36 -2.15
CA PRO A 124 -14.40 19.73 -0.87
C PRO A 124 -13.77 18.95 0.28
N ALA A 125 -13.29 19.64 1.31
CA ALA A 125 -12.66 19.01 2.47
C ALA A 125 -13.59 18.02 3.19
N SER A 126 -14.90 18.30 3.24
CA SER A 126 -15.90 17.39 3.81
C SER A 126 -16.01 16.07 3.04
N VAL A 127 -15.98 16.13 1.71
CA VAL A 127 -16.02 14.95 0.83
C VAL A 127 -14.75 14.13 1.01
N LEU A 128 -13.57 14.75 0.98
CA LEU A 128 -12.30 14.05 1.18
C LEU A 128 -12.24 13.36 2.55
N ARG A 129 -12.62 14.04 3.63
CA ARG A 129 -12.65 13.47 4.98
C ARG A 129 -13.61 12.28 5.06
N ALA A 130 -14.80 12.38 4.46
CA ALA A 130 -15.76 11.28 4.44
C ALA A 130 -15.22 10.05 3.68
N VAL A 131 -14.55 10.29 2.54
CA VAL A 131 -13.91 9.23 1.75
C VAL A 131 -12.78 8.57 2.54
N TYR A 132 -11.85 9.34 3.12
CA TYR A 132 -10.74 8.79 3.89
C TYR A 132 -11.21 7.99 5.10
N LYS A 133 -12.18 8.52 5.86
CA LYS A 133 -12.77 7.84 7.02
C LYS A 133 -13.40 6.50 6.65
N ARG A 134 -13.93 6.37 5.43
CA ARG A 134 -14.59 5.15 4.95
C ARG A 134 -13.63 4.18 4.27
N GLU A 135 -12.81 4.66 3.34
CA GLU A 135 -12.02 3.81 2.46
C GLU A 135 -10.74 3.28 3.12
N TYR A 136 -10.07 4.02 4.02
CA TYR A 136 -8.84 3.51 4.66
C TYR A 136 -9.09 2.28 5.54
N PRO A 137 -10.05 2.28 6.50
CA PRO A 137 -10.30 1.09 7.32
C PRO A 137 -10.80 -0.09 6.48
N LYS A 138 -11.60 0.21 5.44
CA LYS A 138 -12.13 -0.80 4.52
C LYS A 138 -11.03 -1.43 3.68
N PHE A 139 -10.09 -0.64 3.18
CA PHE A 139 -8.91 -1.12 2.45
C PHE A 139 -8.07 -2.03 3.36
N LEU A 140 -7.65 -1.55 4.53
CA LEU A 140 -6.80 -2.31 5.43
C LEU A 140 -7.46 -3.64 5.83
N LYS A 141 -8.74 -3.62 6.22
CA LYS A 141 -9.48 -4.84 6.57
C LYS A 141 -9.54 -5.85 5.43
N ARG A 142 -9.79 -5.39 4.19
CA ARG A 142 -9.89 -6.26 3.01
C ARG A 142 -8.52 -6.79 2.60
N PHE A 143 -7.51 -5.93 2.63
CA PHE A 143 -6.14 -6.29 2.27
C PHE A 143 -5.57 -7.34 3.23
N THR A 144 -5.69 -7.14 4.54
CA THR A 144 -5.18 -8.12 5.52
C THR A 144 -5.94 -9.44 5.44
N ALA A 145 -7.27 -9.41 5.30
CA ALA A 145 -8.05 -10.63 5.10
C ALA A 145 -7.66 -11.38 3.83
N TYR A 146 -7.41 -10.66 2.74
CA TYR A 146 -6.92 -11.25 1.50
C TYR A 146 -5.56 -11.93 1.70
N VAL A 147 -4.60 -11.26 2.36
CA VAL A 147 -3.27 -11.84 2.62
C VAL A 147 -3.37 -13.12 3.46
N ILE A 148 -4.18 -13.11 4.53
CA ILE A 148 -4.43 -14.30 5.35
C ILE A 148 -4.94 -15.45 4.49
N GLU A 149 -5.97 -15.21 3.68
CA GLU A 149 -6.57 -16.22 2.81
C GLU A 149 -5.57 -16.76 1.77
N GLN A 150 -4.74 -15.88 1.18
CA GLN A 150 -3.75 -16.28 0.20
C GLN A 150 -2.58 -17.07 0.80
N CYS A 151 -2.34 -16.97 2.10
CA CYS A 151 -1.20 -17.58 2.79
C CYS A 151 -1.59 -18.80 3.62
N LYS A 152 -2.85 -18.98 4.02
CA LYS A 152 -3.26 -19.95 5.06
C LYS A 152 -2.67 -21.36 4.90
N ASP A 153 -2.68 -21.92 3.69
CA ASP A 153 -2.23 -23.30 3.41
C ASP A 153 -0.84 -23.38 2.76
N LYS A 154 -0.10 -22.27 2.73
CA LYS A 154 1.25 -22.20 2.15
C LYS A 154 2.32 -22.27 3.23
N PRO A 155 3.56 -22.67 2.92
CA PRO A 155 4.68 -22.51 3.82
C PRO A 155 4.82 -21.06 4.32
N ILE A 156 5.30 -20.89 5.56
CA ILE A 156 5.61 -19.56 6.12
C ILE A 156 6.84 -19.02 5.39
N ASN A 157 6.75 -17.78 4.92
CA ASN A 157 7.88 -17.03 4.37
C ASN A 157 8.20 -15.90 5.36
N PHE A 158 9.42 -15.89 5.90
CA PHE A 158 9.89 -14.95 6.93
C PHE A 158 10.60 -13.75 6.29
#